data_AF-A0A7Y4QMF4-F1
#
_entry.id   AF-A0A7Y4QMF4-F1
#
_cell.length_a   1.000
_cell.length_b   1.000
_cell.length_c   1.000
_cell.angle_alpha   90.00
_cell.angle_beta   90.00
_cell.angle_gamma   90.00
#
_symmetry.space_group_name_H-M   'P 1'
#
loop_
_entity.id
_entity.type
_entity.pdbx_description
1 polymer ?
#
loop_
_entity_poly.entity_id
_entity_poly.type
_entity_poly.pdbx_seq_one_letter_code
_entity_poly.pdbx_strand_id
1 'polypeptide(L)' 'MSKSTRNTGKAWTSSDVSQMRSLAKQNTPTRVIGLKLGRTADAVYSKASQENVSLSPTNQAPYNRKK' A
#
# COMPACT_ATOMS: atom_id res chain seq x y z
N MET A 1 -7.30 14.16 4.55
CA MET A 1 -7.08 12.77 4.10
C MET A 1 -7.23 11.84 5.29
N SER A 2 -8.21 10.93 5.25
CA SER A 2 -8.39 9.93 6.30
C SER A 2 -7.18 8.98 6.33
N LYS A 3 -6.43 8.99 7.44
CA LYS A 3 -5.40 7.98 7.67
C LYS A 3 -6.13 6.68 8.02
N SER A 4 -5.88 5.61 7.26
CA SER A 4 -6.40 4.29 7.62
C SER A 4 -5.57 3.74 8.77
N THR A 5 -6.17 3.67 9.96
CA THR A 5 -5.49 3.27 11.21
C THR A 5 -5.95 1.93 11.77
N ARG A 6 -6.88 1.24 11.09
CA ARG A 6 -7.52 -0.02 11.56
C ARG A 6 -6.52 -1.10 11.99
N ASN A 7 -5.39 -1.19 11.29
CA ASN A 7 -4.35 -2.19 11.50
C ASN A 7 -2.98 -1.55 11.82
N THR A 8 -2.97 -0.29 12.27
CA THR A 8 -1.72 0.35 12.75
C THR A 8 -1.26 -0.34 14.03
N GLY A 9 0.04 -0.59 14.16
CA GLY A 9 0.63 -1.29 15.32
C GLY A 9 0.40 -2.80 15.36
N LYS A 10 -0.46 -3.37 14.51
CA LYS A 10 -0.66 -4.82 14.41
C LYS A 10 0.48 -5.48 13.61
N ALA A 11 0.83 -6.70 13.98
CA ALA A 11 1.76 -7.53 13.23
C ALA A 11 1.28 -7.73 11.78
N TRP A 12 2.23 -7.89 10.85
CA TRP A 12 1.91 -8.21 9.46
C TRP A 12 1.59 -9.69 9.32
N THR A 13 0.44 -10.01 8.75
CA THR A 13 0.10 -11.39 8.40
C THR A 13 0.63 -11.74 7.01
N SER A 14 0.78 -13.03 6.72
CA SER A 14 1.11 -13.52 5.37
C SER A 14 0.05 -13.09 4.34
N SER A 15 -1.23 -13.03 4.75
CA SER A 15 -2.33 -12.53 3.93
C SER A 15 -2.15 -11.05 3.57
N ASP A 16 -1.80 -10.20 4.56
CA ASP A 16 -1.53 -8.77 4.31
C ASP A 16 -0.42 -8.58 3.26
N VAL A 17 0.65 -9.37 3.38
CA VAL A 17 1.79 -9.31 2.45
C VAL A 17 1.40 -9.80 1.05
N SER A 18 0.63 -10.89 0.95
CA SER A 18 0.12 -11.40 -0.33
C SER A 18 -0.79 -10.41 -1.03
N GLN A 19 -1.69 -9.77 -0.28
CA GLN A 19 -2.58 -8.73 -0.80
C GLN A 19 -1.78 -7.49 -1.24
N MET A 20 -0.79 -7.05 -0.46
CA MET A 20 0.12 -5.96 -0.84
C MET A 20 0.83 -6.25 -2.16
N ARG A 21 1.41 -7.45 -2.32
CA ARG A 21 2.08 -7.89 -3.55
C ARG A 21 1.15 -7.87 -4.76
N SER A 22 -0.07 -8.38 -4.59
CA SER A 22 -1.08 -8.41 -5.66
C SER A 22 -1.48 -7.01 -6.12
N LEU A 23 -1.67 -6.09 -5.17
CA LEU A 23 -2.01 -4.70 -5.48
C LEU A 23 -0.84 -3.95 -6.14
N ALA A 24 0.39 -4.19 -5.69
CA ALA A 24 1.59 -3.62 -6.29
C ALA A 24 1.74 -4.05 -7.77
N LYS A 25 1.50 -5.34 -8.08
CA LYS A 25 1.50 -5.86 -9.46
C LYS A 25 0.45 -5.21 -10.36
N GLN A 26 -0.66 -4.74 -9.78
CA GLN A 26 -1.71 -4.01 -10.49
C GLN A 26 -1.41 -2.51 -10.63
N ASN A 27 -0.18 -2.07 -10.31
CA ASN A 27 0.21 -0.66 -10.26
C ASN A 27 -0.70 0.18 -9.34
N THR A 28 -1.21 -0.43 -8.27
CA THR A 28 -2.06 0.28 -7.31
C THR A 28 -1.22 1.31 -6.55
N PRO A 29 -1.64 2.59 -6.47
CA PRO A 29 -0.92 3.59 -5.69
C PRO A 29 -0.76 3.16 -4.23
N THR A 30 0.43 3.36 -3.64
CA THR A 30 0.77 2.96 -2.27
C THR A 30 -0.26 3.43 -1.24
N ARG A 31 -0.81 4.63 -1.43
CA ARG A 31 -1.84 5.18 -0.54
C ARG A 31 -3.15 4.37 -0.60
N VAL A 32 -3.56 3.90 -1.77
CA VAL A 32 -4.75 3.04 -1.94
C VAL A 32 -4.48 1.66 -1.34
N ILE A 33 -3.26 1.13 -1.47
CA ILE A 33 -2.85 -0.11 -0.80
C ILE A 33 -3.02 0.02 0.71
N GLY A 34 -2.54 1.13 1.31
CA GLY A 34 -2.73 1.40 2.74
C GLY A 34 -4.21 1.45 3.14
N LEU A 35 -5.06 2.11 2.36
CA LEU A 35 -6.51 2.13 2.61
C LEU A 35 -7.12 0.71 2.63
N LYS A 36 -6.79 -0.12 1.64
CA LYS A 36 -7.28 -1.51 1.52
C LYS A 36 -6.78 -2.41 2.66
N LEU A 37 -5.54 -2.21 3.11
CA LEU A 37 -4.93 -3.00 4.19
C LEU A 37 -5.22 -2.46 5.60
N GLY A 38 -5.88 -1.31 5.72
CA GLY A 38 -6.08 -0.71 7.05
C GLY A 38 -4.84 -0.05 7.64
N ARG A 39 -3.81 0.25 6.85
CA ARG A 39 -2.48 0.71 7.29
C ARG A 39 -2.12 2.07 6.69
N THR A 40 -1.13 2.73 7.28
CA THR A 40 -0.56 3.97 6.71
C THR A 40 0.25 3.66 5.46
N ALA A 41 0.37 4.64 4.55
CA ALA A 41 1.21 4.51 3.37
C ALA A 41 2.67 4.24 3.74
N ASP A 42 3.17 4.86 4.81
CA ASP A 42 4.54 4.67 5.31
C ASP A 42 4.76 3.23 5.78
N ALA A 43 3.80 2.64 6.52
CA ALA A 43 3.89 1.25 6.94
C ALA A 43 3.92 0.28 5.75
N VAL A 44 3.13 0.57 4.69
CA VAL A 44 3.17 -0.21 3.45
C VAL A 44 4.53 -0.07 2.76
N TYR A 45 5.10 1.13 2.72
CA TYR A 45 6.41 1.39 2.13
C TYR A 45 7.52 0.62 2.86
N SER A 46 7.57 0.73 4.19
CA SER A 46 8.54 0.00 5.02
C SER A 46 8.40 -1.52 4.85
N LYS A 47 7.18 -2.05 4.84
CA LYS A 47 6.98 -3.49 4.67
C LYS A 47 7.33 -3.95 3.26
N ALA A 48 6.97 -3.20 2.23
CA ALA A 48 7.31 -3.54 0.86
C ALA A 48 8.84 -3.59 0.66
N SER A 49 9.58 -2.66 1.27
CA SER A 49 11.04 -2.70 1.28
C SER A 49 11.60 -3.95 1.95
N GLN A 50 11.04 -4.35 3.11
CA GLN A 50 11.45 -5.59 3.80
C GLN A 50 11.15 -6.85 2.98
N GLU A 51 10.06 -6.83 2.22
CA GLU A 51 9.58 -7.96 1.42
C GLU A 51 10.13 -7.97 -0.02
N ASN A 52 11.02 -7.04 -0.37
CA ASN A 52 11.54 -6.83 -1.73
C ASN A 52 10.42 -6.66 -2.79
N VAL A 53 9.34 -5.97 -2.42
CA VAL A 53 8.21 -5.68 -3.29
C VAL A 53 8.36 -4.27 -3.85
N SER A 54 8.54 -4.15 -5.16
CA SER A 54 8.54 -2.85 -5.82
C SER A 54 7.15 -2.23 -5.77
N LEU A 55 7.06 -1.00 -5.28
CA LEU A 55 5.85 -0.17 -5.31
C LEU A 55 5.90 0.88 -6.44
N SER A 56 6.83 0.72 -7.38
CA SER A 56 7.00 1.66 -8.48
C SER A 56 5.92 1.47 -9.56
N PRO A 57 5.44 2.56 -10.18
CA PRO A 57 5.92 3.93 -10.03
C PRO A 57 5.48 4.60 -8.71
N THR A 58 6.42 5.31 -8.08
CA THR A 58 6.21 5.98 -6.79
C THR A 58 5.02 6.94 -6.87
N ASN A 59 4.00 6.67 -6.05
CA ASN A 59 2.98 7.64 -5.64
C ASN A 59 2.26 8.37 -6.79
N GLN A 60 1.97 7.67 -7.88
CA GLN A 60 1.09 8.22 -8.91
C GLN A 60 -0.33 8.37 -8.36
N ALA A 61 -0.93 9.54 -8.57
CA ALA A 61 -2.35 9.71 -8.25
C ALA A 61 -3.16 8.70 -9.09
N PRO A 62 -4.24 8.10 -8.54
CA PRO A 62 -4.90 6.96 -9.17
C PRO A 62 -5.49 7.23 -10.56
N TYR A 63 -5.51 8.48 -11.04
CA TYR A 63 -5.99 8.85 -12.36
C TYR A 63 -5.25 10.10 -12.85
N ASN A 64 -4.91 10.12 -14.14
CA ASN A 64 -4.86 11.36 -14.90
C ASN A 64 -6.25 12.01 -14.79
N ARG A 65 -6.50 12.84 -13.77
CA ARG A 65 -7.63 13.78 -13.77
C ARG A 65 -7.30 14.88 -14.78
N LYS A 66 -7.32 14.57 -16.07
CA LYS A 66 -7.54 15.60 -17.07
C LYS A 66 -9.02 15.96 -16.96
N LYS A 67 -9.29 17.23 -16.61
CA LYS A 67 -10.62 17.84 -16.68
C LYS A 67 -11.10 17.84 -18.13
#